data_AF-A0A519MT84-F1
#
_entry.id   AF-A0A519MT84-F1
#
_cell.length_a   1.000
_cell.length_b   1.000
_cell.length_c   1.000
_cell.angle_alpha   90.00
_cell.angle_beta   90.00
_cell.angle_gamma   90.00
#
_symmetry.space_group_name_H-M   'P 1'
#
loop_
_entity.id
_entity.type
_entity.pdbx_description
1 polymer ?
#
loop_
_entity_poly.entity_id
_entity_poly.type
_entity_poly.pdbx_seq_one_letter_code
_entity_poly.pdbx_strand_id
1 'polypeptide(L)'
;MGSILNLFDFSQKVNYRNEILAGLTVAMTMIPESLSFAILAGFPPLVGLYAAFIMGLVTAIFGGRPGMVSGGAGATAVVLIALMQSHGIEYVFAAVVLAGVFQILVGLFKLGKFIRLVPHPVMYGFVNGLAIIIFMSQVEQFK
;
A
#
# COMPACT_ATOMS: atom_id res chain seq x y z
N MET A 1 -9.74 -23.14 16.73
CA MET A 1 -10.39 -21.82 16.83
C MET A 1 -9.60 -20.94 17.81
N GLY A 2 -8.33 -20.66 17.54
CA GLY A 2 -7.46 -19.89 18.43
C GLY A 2 -6.46 -19.10 17.59
N SER A 3 -6.10 -17.90 18.06
CA SER A 3 -5.27 -16.90 17.37
C SER A 3 -6.00 -16.01 16.35
N ILE A 4 -7.10 -15.37 16.77
CA ILE A 4 -7.63 -14.18 16.06
C ILE A 4 -6.83 -12.91 16.46
N LEU A 5 -6.07 -12.96 17.56
CA LEU A 5 -5.27 -11.85 18.09
C LEU A 5 -3.93 -12.36 18.63
N ASN A 6 -3.04 -12.90 17.78
CA ASN A 6 -1.61 -13.03 18.13
C ASN A 6 -0.88 -11.71 17.85
N LEU A 7 -1.50 -10.60 18.25
CA LEU A 7 -0.81 -9.32 18.32
C LEU A 7 0.21 -9.45 19.44
N PHE A 8 1.50 -9.36 19.09
CA PHE A 8 2.61 -9.45 20.04
C PHE A 8 2.77 -10.84 20.68
N ASP A 9 2.98 -11.86 19.86
CA ASP A 9 3.49 -13.13 20.36
C ASP A 9 4.94 -12.97 20.86
N PHE A 10 5.08 -12.61 22.14
CA PHE A 10 6.37 -12.44 22.82
C PHE A 10 7.15 -13.75 23.00
N SER A 11 6.59 -14.90 22.60
CA SER A 11 7.33 -16.17 22.53
C SER A 11 8.29 -16.21 21.35
N GLN A 12 8.08 -15.36 20.34
CA GLN A 12 8.92 -15.31 19.14
C GLN A 12 10.32 -14.80 19.49
N LYS A 13 11.33 -15.53 19.02
CA LYS A 13 12.72 -15.08 19.09
C LYS A 13 12.93 -13.94 18.10
N VAL A 14 12.81 -12.71 18.57
CA VAL A 14 13.05 -11.51 17.76
C VAL A 14 14.53 -11.17 17.76
N ASN A 15 15.11 -11.05 16.56
CA ASN A 15 16.44 -10.49 16.40
C ASN A 15 16.34 -8.98 16.19
N TYR A 16 16.38 -8.23 17.29
CA TYR A 16 16.22 -6.77 17.28
C TYR A 16 17.21 -6.06 16.35
N ARG A 17 18.44 -6.56 16.22
CA ARG A 17 19.42 -5.99 15.30
C ARG A 17 18.94 -6.08 13.85
N ASN A 18 18.44 -7.26 13.46
CA ASN A 18 17.95 -7.47 12.10
C ASN A 18 16.66 -6.68 11.84
N GLU A 19 15.72 -6.67 12.77
CA GLU A 19 14.47 -5.92 12.63
C GLU A 19 14.70 -4.41 12.50
N ILE A 20 15.59 -3.83 13.31
CA ILE A 20 15.92 -2.41 13.24
C ILE A 20 16.63 -2.08 11.92
N LEU A 21 17.62 -2.89 11.51
CA LEU A 21 18.34 -2.67 10.25
C LEU A 21 17.42 -2.83 9.03
N ALA A 22 16.53 -3.82 9.05
CA ALA A 22 15.52 -4.02 8.01
C ALA A 22 14.54 -2.83 7.96
N GLY A 23 14.02 -2.39 9.10
CA GLY A 23 13.13 -1.24 9.19
C GLY A 23 13.77 0.05 8.67
N LEU A 24 15.03 0.32 9.03
CA LEU A 24 15.78 1.46 8.51
C LEU A 24 15.99 1.37 6.99
N THR A 25 16.36 0.19 6.48
CA THR A 25 16.57 -0.04 5.05
C THR A 25 15.28 0.19 4.26
N VAL A 26 14.15 -0.31 4.77
CA VAL A 26 12.86 -0.11 4.11
C VAL A 26 12.39 1.34 4.22
N ALA A 27 12.61 2.01 5.36
CA ALA A 27 12.27 3.42 5.49
C ALA A 27 13.03 4.29 4.48
N MET A 28 14.33 4.04 4.27
CA MET A 28 15.14 4.77 3.29
C MET A 28 14.67 4.56 1.85
N THR A 29 14.13 3.39 1.52
CA THR A 29 13.60 3.09 0.18
C THR A 29 12.16 3.58 -0.01
N MET A 30 11.33 3.54 1.03
CA MET A 30 9.94 4.01 0.99
C MET A 30 9.80 5.52 0.81
N ILE A 31 10.75 6.32 1.32
CA ILE A 31 10.72 7.78 1.15
C ILE A 31 10.66 8.14 -0.34
N PRO A 32 11.68 7.83 -1.17
CA PRO A 32 11.64 8.19 -2.59
C PRO A 32 10.51 7.47 -3.34
N GLU A 33 10.18 6.22 -2.99
CA GLU A 33 9.09 5.46 -3.62
C GLU A 33 7.73 6.16 -3.43
N SER A 34 7.39 6.53 -2.20
CA SER A 34 6.10 7.13 -1.87
C SER A 34 5.95 8.54 -2.42
N LEU A 35 7.05 9.32 -2.43
CA LEU A 35 7.08 10.62 -3.11
C LEU A 35 6.83 10.46 -4.61
N SER A 36 7.51 9.51 -5.26
CA SER A 36 7.40 9.29 -6.70
C SER A 36 5.98 8.89 -7.11
N PHE A 37 5.32 8.02 -6.34
CA PHE A 37 3.93 7.64 -6.61
C PHE A 37 2.93 8.76 -6.34
N ALA A 38 3.18 9.62 -5.34
CA ALA A 38 2.35 10.80 -5.12
C ALA A 38 2.44 11.78 -6.31
N ILE A 39 3.67 12.05 -6.79
CA ILE A 39 3.92 12.91 -7.95
C ILE A 39 3.28 12.29 -9.20
N LEU A 40 3.46 10.99 -9.43
CA LEU A 40 2.83 10.25 -10.52
C LEU A 40 1.30 10.40 -10.52
N ALA A 41 0.70 10.36 -9.33
CA ALA A 41 -0.74 10.51 -9.16
C ALA A 41 -1.25 11.96 -9.20
N GLY A 42 -0.35 12.94 -9.34
CA GLY A 42 -0.67 14.37 -9.29
C GLY A 42 -0.94 14.91 -7.89
N PHE A 43 -0.63 14.16 -6.83
CA PHE A 43 -0.82 14.59 -5.44
C PHE A 43 0.32 15.48 -4.96
N PRO A 44 0.08 16.35 -3.95
CA PRO A 44 1.16 16.96 -3.19
C PRO A 44 2.08 15.87 -2.62
N PRO A 45 3.42 15.95 -2.79
CA PRO A 45 4.34 14.86 -2.42
C PRO A 45 4.26 14.45 -0.94
N LEU A 46 3.93 15.40 -0.05
CA LEU A 46 3.73 15.14 1.38
C LEU A 46 2.62 14.11 1.65
N VAL A 47 1.59 14.03 0.79
CA VAL A 47 0.50 13.06 0.94
C VAL A 47 1.02 11.62 0.85
N GLY A 48 1.98 11.36 -0.04
CA GLY A 48 2.63 10.06 -0.16
C GLY A 48 3.40 9.68 1.11
N LEU A 49 4.14 10.63 1.68
CA LEU A 49 4.87 10.44 2.93
C LEU A 49 3.93 10.20 4.12
N TYR A 50 2.83 10.96 4.22
CA TYR A 50 1.83 10.75 5.26
C TYR A 50 1.18 9.37 5.13
N ALA A 51 0.83 8.95 3.91
CA ALA A 51 0.26 7.63 3.66
C ALA A 51 1.23 6.51 4.09
N ALA A 52 2.50 6.59 3.67
CA ALA A 52 3.55 5.64 4.06
C ALA A 52 3.73 5.55 5.58
N PHE A 53 3.86 6.70 6.25
CA PHE A 53 4.07 6.76 7.69
C PHE A 53 2.88 6.19 8.48
N ILE A 54 1.66 6.64 8.16
CA ILE A 54 0.44 6.20 8.85
C ILE A 54 0.21 4.70 8.61
N MET A 55 0.35 4.22 7.38
CA MET A 55 0.19 2.80 7.08
C MET A 55 1.25 1.94 7.76
N GLY A 56 2.50 2.40 7.84
CA GLY A 56 3.56 1.73 8.59
C GLY A 56 3.19 1.52 10.06
N LEU A 57 2.70 2.58 10.74
CA LEU A 57 2.25 2.49 12.13
C LEU A 57 1.03 1.58 12.30
N VAL A 58 0.00 1.77 11.47
CA VAL A 58 -1.24 1.01 11.54
C VAL A 58 -0.97 -0.48 11.32
N THR A 59 -0.15 -0.84 10.33
CA THR A 59 0.13 -2.24 10.01
C THR A 59 1.17 -2.87 10.92
N ALA A 60 2.06 -2.11 11.56
CA ALA A 60 2.93 -2.61 12.61
C ALA A 60 2.13 -3.12 13.83
N ILE A 61 1.00 -2.48 14.12
CA ILE A 61 0.10 -2.89 15.20
C ILE A 61 -0.90 -3.92 14.68
N PHE A 62 -1.74 -3.57 13.71
CA PHE A 62 -2.90 -4.37 13.29
C PHE A 62 -2.62 -5.35 12.14
N GLY A 63 -1.38 -5.43 11.66
CA GLY A 63 -1.01 -6.29 10.53
C GLY A 63 -1.11 -7.78 10.83
N GLY A 64 -1.59 -8.56 9.87
CA GLY A 64 -1.77 -10.01 10.03
C GLY A 64 -0.52 -10.85 9.73
N ARG A 65 0.57 -10.25 9.21
CA ARG A 65 1.80 -10.95 8.84
C ARG A 65 3.03 -10.11 9.17
N PRO A 66 3.78 -10.47 10.24
CA PRO A 66 5.03 -9.82 10.60
C PRO A 66 6.02 -9.77 9.42
N GLY A 67 6.75 -8.66 9.31
CA GLY A 67 7.73 -8.41 8.24
C GLY A 67 7.13 -7.94 6.91
N MET A 68 5.81 -7.93 6.74
CA MET A 68 5.21 -7.26 5.57
C MET A 68 5.08 -5.76 5.81
N VAL A 69 5.71 -4.97 4.95
CA VAL A 69 5.62 -3.51 4.99
C VAL A 69 4.48 -3.03 4.11
N SER A 70 3.66 -2.14 4.66
CA SER A 70 2.53 -1.53 3.94
C SER A 70 2.73 -0.03 3.82
N GLY A 71 2.46 0.52 2.64
CA GLY A 71 2.64 1.94 2.34
C GLY A 71 1.90 2.37 1.08
N GLY A 72 2.32 3.48 0.49
CA GLY A 72 1.78 3.98 -0.77
C GLY A 72 2.15 3.04 -1.93
N ALA A 73 1.23 2.19 -2.37
CA ALA A 73 1.46 1.31 -3.51
C ALA A 73 1.16 2.02 -4.84
N GLY A 74 2.06 1.91 -5.81
CA GLY A 74 1.85 2.44 -7.16
C GLY A 74 0.57 1.94 -7.84
N ALA A 75 0.17 0.69 -7.55
CA ALA A 75 -1.09 0.11 -7.98
C ALA A 75 -2.31 0.95 -7.57
N THR A 76 -2.34 1.43 -6.32
CA THR A 76 -3.43 2.27 -5.81
C THR A 76 -3.33 3.69 -6.38
N ALA A 77 -2.11 4.24 -6.46
CA ALA A 77 -1.87 5.58 -6.99
C ALA A 77 -2.38 5.71 -8.44
N VAL A 78 -2.07 4.73 -9.30
CA VAL A 78 -2.49 4.73 -10.71
C VAL A 78 -4.01 4.69 -10.88
N VAL A 79 -4.73 3.94 -10.04
CA VAL A 79 -6.20 3.88 -10.10
C VAL A 79 -6.83 5.21 -9.67
N LEU A 80 -6.18 5.95 -8.77
CA LEU A 80 -6.69 7.23 -8.24
C LEU A 80 -6.42 8.43 -9.17
N ILE A 81 -5.53 8.31 -10.17
CA ILE A 81 -5.22 9.39 -11.14
C ILE A 81 -6.51 9.92 -11.78
N ALA A 82 -7.34 9.02 -12.30
CA ALA A 82 -8.57 9.41 -13.00
C ALA A 82 -9.55 10.14 -12.07
N LEU A 83 -9.65 9.71 -10.80
CA LEU A 83 -10.51 10.35 -9.81
C LEU A 83 -9.97 11.74 -9.43
N MET A 84 -8.66 11.85 -9.23
CA MET A 84 -7.98 13.11 -8.95
C MET A 84 -8.22 14.14 -10.04
N GLN A 85 -8.02 13.75 -11.31
CA GLN A 85 -8.17 14.66 -12.45
C GLN A 85 -9.61 15.10 -12.68
N SER A 86 -10.60 14.27 -12.32
CA SER A 86 -12.01 14.55 -12.58
C SER A 86 -12.72 15.27 -11.42
N HIS A 87 -12.33 15.01 -10.17
CA HIS A 87 -13.07 15.49 -8.99
C HIS A 87 -12.20 16.17 -7.92
N GLY A 88 -10.87 16.15 -8.05
CA GLY A 88 -9.95 16.73 -7.07
C GLY A 88 -9.55 15.78 -5.93
N ILE A 89 -8.70 16.30 -5.04
CA ILE A 89 -8.03 15.49 -4.00
C ILE A 89 -8.95 15.13 -2.83
N GLU A 90 -9.97 15.94 -2.57
CA GLU A 90 -10.95 15.72 -1.51
C GLU A 90 -11.74 14.43 -1.77
N TYR A 91 -12.10 14.19 -3.03
CA TYR A 91 -12.77 12.96 -3.46
C TYR A 91 -11.83 11.75 -3.38
N VAL A 92 -10.53 11.93 -3.62
CA VAL A 92 -9.53 10.88 -3.41
C VAL A 92 -9.48 10.48 -1.94
N PHE A 93 -9.44 11.44 -1.02
CA PHE A 93 -9.47 11.13 0.41
C PHE A 93 -10.77 10.44 0.84
N ALA A 94 -11.92 10.89 0.34
CA ALA A 94 -13.20 10.23 0.58
C ALA A 94 -13.19 8.78 0.07
N ALA A 95 -12.67 8.54 -1.13
CA ALA A 95 -12.55 7.20 -1.71
C ALA A 95 -11.61 6.30 -0.90
N VAL A 96 -10.49 6.83 -0.39
CA VAL A 96 -9.56 6.07 0.46
C VAL A 96 -10.21 5.68 1.78
N VAL A 97 -10.94 6.59 2.43
CA VAL A 97 -11.70 6.28 3.65
C VAL A 97 -12.74 5.21 3.38
N LEU A 98 -13.50 5.35 2.29
CA LEU A 98 -14.50 4.36 1.88
C LEU A 98 -13.87 2.99 1.57
N ALA A 99 -12.73 2.96 0.89
CA ALA A 99 -11.98 1.75 0.63
C ALA A 99 -11.53 1.07 1.94
N GLY A 100 -11.07 1.84 2.93
CA GLY A 100 -10.73 1.33 4.26
C GLY A 100 -11.94 0.71 4.97
N VAL A 101 -13.11 1.35 4.90
CA VAL A 101 -14.36 0.78 5.42
C VAL A 101 -14.69 -0.55 4.75
N PHE A 102 -14.60 -0.62 3.41
CA PHE A 102 -14.81 -1.87 2.68
C PHE A 102 -13.79 -2.95 3.06
N GLN A 103 -12.52 -2.60 3.24
CA GLN A 103 -11.48 -3.54 3.69
C GLN A 103 -11.78 -4.11 5.08
N ILE A 104 -12.23 -3.27 6.01
CA ILE A 104 -12.66 -3.71 7.35
C ILE A 104 -13.84 -4.68 7.24
N LEU A 105 -14.87 -4.35 6.45
CA LEU A 105 -16.02 -5.23 6.24
C LEU A 105 -15.60 -6.58 5.63
N VAL A 106 -14.74 -6.57 4.60
CA VAL A 106 -14.18 -7.78 3.99
C VAL A 106 -13.44 -8.64 5.01
N GLY A 107 -12.68 -8.01 5.93
CA GLY A 107 -12.02 -8.67 7.04
C GLY A 107 -12.99 -9.30 8.04
N LEU A 108 -14.00 -8.53 8.48
CA LEU A 108 -15.02 -8.98 9.43
C LEU A 108 -15.83 -10.17 8.90
N PHE A 109 -16.25 -10.11 7.63
CA PHE A 109 -16.98 -11.19 6.95
C PHE A 109 -16.07 -12.33 6.46
N LYS A 110 -14.75 -12.26 6.70
CA LYS A 110 -13.75 -13.26 6.28
C LYS A 110 -13.81 -13.58 4.78
N LEU A 111 -14.08 -12.56 3.97
CA LEU A 111 -14.23 -12.68 2.51
C LEU A 111 -12.87 -12.75 1.80
N GLY A 112 -11.75 -12.55 2.51
CA GLY A 112 -10.41 -12.62 1.94
C GLY A 112 -10.07 -13.95 1.25
N LYS A 113 -10.75 -15.06 1.60
CA LYS A 113 -10.57 -16.36 0.93
C LYS A 113 -10.95 -16.33 -0.57
N PHE A 114 -11.83 -15.42 -0.97
CA PHE A 114 -12.31 -15.30 -2.34
C PHE A 114 -11.28 -14.70 -3.29
N ILE A 115 -10.17 -14.12 -2.79
CA ILE A 115 -9.07 -13.68 -3.65
C ILE A 115 -8.50 -14.81 -4.51
N ARG A 116 -8.62 -16.06 -4.04
CA ARG A 116 -8.20 -17.26 -4.79
C ARG A 116 -9.02 -17.52 -6.05
N LEU A 117 -10.18 -16.87 -6.20
CA LEU A 117 -11.02 -16.97 -7.39
C LEU A 117 -10.58 -16.00 -8.50
N VAL A 118 -9.71 -15.03 -8.20
CA VAL A 118 -9.21 -14.10 -9.22
C VAL A 118 -8.28 -14.85 -10.18
N PRO A 119 -8.56 -14.87 -11.49
CA PRO A 119 -7.73 -15.60 -12.44
C PRO A 119 -6.32 -15.02 -12.54
N HIS A 120 -5.31 -15.89 -12.62
CA HIS A 120 -3.93 -15.47 -12.85
C HIS A 120 -3.74 -14.56 -14.07
N PRO A 121 -4.42 -14.78 -15.23
CA PRO A 121 -4.31 -13.86 -16.36
C PRO A 121 -4.71 -12.42 -16.04
N VAL A 122 -5.69 -12.20 -15.16
CA VAL A 122 -6.10 -10.86 -14.71
C VAL A 122 -5.00 -10.21 -13.88
N MET A 123 -4.40 -10.97 -12.96
CA MET A 123 -3.29 -10.50 -12.14
C MET A 123 -2.07 -10.13 -12.99
N TYR A 124 -1.70 -10.97 -13.97
CA TYR A 124 -0.60 -10.69 -14.88
C TYR A 124 -0.88 -9.50 -15.79
N GLY A 125 -2.09 -9.40 -16.34
CA GLY A 125 -2.51 -8.25 -17.13
C GLY A 125 -2.42 -6.94 -16.33
N PHE A 126 -2.90 -6.95 -15.09
CA PHE A 126 -2.83 -5.80 -14.20
C PHE A 126 -1.38 -5.38 -13.90
N VAL A 127 -0.52 -6.32 -13.49
CA VAL A 127 0.88 -6.00 -13.14
C VAL A 127 1.67 -5.53 -14.37
N ASN A 128 1.48 -6.15 -15.54
CA ASN A 128 2.12 -5.72 -16.78
C ASN A 128 1.63 -4.33 -17.22
N GLY A 129 0.32 -4.07 -17.14
CA GLY A 129 -0.25 -2.76 -17.44
C GLY A 129 0.30 -1.68 -16.51
N LEU A 130 0.36 -1.98 -15.20
CA LEU A 130 0.95 -1.09 -14.20
C LEU A 130 2.42 -0.77 -14.52
N ALA A 131 3.22 -1.78 -14.88
CA ALA A 131 4.63 -1.58 -15.25
C ALA A 131 4.78 -0.66 -16.47
N ILE A 132 3.94 -0.81 -17.49
CA ILE A 132 3.94 0.05 -18.68
C ILE A 132 3.55 1.49 -18.31
N ILE A 133 2.52 1.69 -17.48
CA ILE A 133 2.09 3.03 -17.03
C ILE A 133 3.21 3.72 -16.27
N ILE A 134 3.83 3.03 -15.31
CA ILE A 134 4.96 3.58 -14.54
C ILE A 134 6.13 3.91 -15.47
N PHE A 135 6.46 3.04 -16.42
CA PHE A 135 7.54 3.31 -17.38
C PHE A 135 7.25 4.54 -18.23
N MET A 136 6.06 4.63 -18.83
CA MET A 136 5.66 5.75 -19.67
C MET A 136 5.66 7.08 -18.90
N SER A 137 5.26 7.08 -17.64
CA SER A 137 5.29 8.31 -16.83
C SER A 137 6.71 8.80 -16.54
N GLN A 138 7.72 7.91 -16.54
CA GLN A 138 9.10 8.33 -16.37
C GLN A 138 9.69 8.91 -17.66
N VAL A 139 9.24 8.47 -18.84
CA VAL A 139 9.76 8.95 -20.14
C VAL A 139 9.58 10.47 -20.29
N GLU A 140 8.49 11.03 -19.76
CA GLU A 140 8.27 12.48 -19.78
C GLU A 140 9.27 13.26 -18.93
N GLN A 141 9.85 12.66 -17.89
CA GLN A 141 10.85 13.29 -17.00
C GLN A 141 12.24 13.41 -17.65
N PHE A 142 12.50 12.68 -18.73
CA PHE A 142 13.77 12.73 -19.47
C PHE A 142 13.75 13.70 -20.65
N LYS A 143 12.65 14.44 -20.85
CA LYS A 143 12.54 15.52 -21.84
C LYS A 143 12.88 16.85 -21.19
#